data_AF-A0A8T0A2R8-F1
#
_entry.id   AF-A0A8T0A2R8-F1
#
_cell.length_a   1.000
_cell.length_b   1.000
_cell.length_c   1.000
_cell.angle_alpha   90.00
_cell.angle_beta   90.00
_cell.angle_gamma   90.00
#
_symmetry.space_group_name_H-M   'P 1'
#
loop_
_entity.id
_entity.type
_entity.pdbx_description
1 polymer ?
#
loop_
_entity_poly.entity_id
_entity_poly.type
_entity_poly.pdbx_seq_one_letter_code
_entity_poly.pdbx_strand_id
1 'polypeptide(L)'
;MARQQPELLGDPVVRKLSEKYKITPQKLLLSFAVSQGIGVVPKSSNPEWICSNFDCLDVKLTNEDLEELNNIPISKNYIRPTPCGRY
;
A
#
# COMPACT_ATOMS: atom_id res chain seq x y z
N MET A 1 -7.01 -10.41 -8.08
CA MET A 1 -7.21 -9.22 -8.93
C MET A 1 -6.66 -7.96 -8.27
N ALA A 2 -5.45 -7.99 -7.69
CA ALA A 2 -4.81 -6.81 -7.05
C ALA A 2 -3.35 -6.57 -7.52
N ARG A 3 -2.87 -7.35 -8.51
CA ARG A 3 -1.45 -7.34 -8.92
C ARG A 3 -1.07 -6.08 -9.72
N GLN A 4 -2.04 -5.30 -10.20
CA GLN A 4 -1.82 -4.18 -11.10
C GLN A 4 -2.85 -3.07 -10.81
N GLN A 5 -2.60 -2.27 -9.79
CA GLN A 5 -3.36 -1.03 -9.54
C GLN A 5 -2.41 0.16 -9.69
N PRO A 6 -2.15 0.59 -10.94
CA PRO A 6 -1.19 1.66 -11.25
C PRO A 6 -1.63 3.03 -10.71
N GLU A 7 -2.91 3.19 -10.40
CA GLU A 7 -3.52 4.43 -9.91
C GLU A 7 -3.08 4.79 -8.48
N LEU A 8 -2.85 3.80 -7.60
CA LEU A 8 -2.33 4.04 -6.25
C LEU A 8 -0.81 4.23 -6.22
N LEU A 9 -0.11 3.56 -7.14
CA LEU A 9 1.35 3.58 -7.23
C LEU A 9 1.88 4.77 -8.02
N GLY A 10 1.03 5.40 -8.83
CA GLY A 10 1.37 6.53 -9.70
C GLY A 10 1.09 7.90 -9.09
N ASP A 11 0.62 7.99 -7.85
CA ASP A 11 0.34 9.27 -7.21
C ASP A 11 1.65 10.06 -6.98
N PRO A 12 1.69 11.36 -7.32
CA PRO A 12 2.91 12.16 -7.17
C PRO A 12 3.42 12.24 -5.73
N VAL A 13 2.53 12.14 -4.73
CA VAL A 13 2.91 12.12 -3.30
C VAL A 13 3.66 10.83 -2.99
N VAL A 14 3.09 9.69 -3.40
CA VAL A 14 3.68 8.36 -3.23
C VAL A 14 5.05 8.29 -3.91
N ARG A 15 5.20 8.88 -5.11
CA ARG A 15 6.48 8.89 -5.83
C ARG A 15 7.54 9.72 -5.10
N LYS A 16 7.21 10.94 -4.67
CA LYS A 16 8.13 11.80 -3.90
C LYS A 16 8.62 11.12 -2.63
N LEU A 17 7.70 10.48 -1.89
CA LEU A 17 8.04 9.75 -0.68
C LEU A 17 8.87 8.49 -0.97
N SER A 18 8.56 7.77 -2.06
CA SER A 18 9.36 6.62 -2.50
C SER A 18 10.80 7.01 -2.82
N GLU A 19 11.02 8.19 -3.41
CA GLU A 19 12.35 8.74 -3.71
C GLU A 19 13.06 9.21 -2.43
N LYS A 20 12.36 9.88 -1.52
CA LYS A 20 12.87 10.35 -0.21
C LYS A 20 13.41 9.18 0.63
N TYR A 21 12.65 8.09 0.71
CA TYR A 21 12.99 6.92 1.51
C TYR A 21 13.74 5.83 0.73
N LYS A 22 13.95 6.01 -0.59
CA LYS A 22 14.56 5.02 -1.51
C LYS A 22 13.92 3.63 -1.44
N ILE A 23 12.61 3.59 -1.24
CA ILE A 23 11.83 2.35 -1.19
C ILE A 23 10.84 2.31 -2.35
N THR A 24 10.45 1.11 -2.79
CA THR A 24 9.44 0.97 -3.83
C THR A 24 8.09 1.51 -3.35
N PRO A 25 7.26 2.14 -4.21
CA PRO A 25 5.95 2.66 -3.81
C PRO A 25 5.03 1.60 -3.16
N GLN A 26 5.13 0.31 -3.53
CA GLN A 26 4.41 -0.77 -2.84
C GLN A 26 4.85 -0.92 -1.37
N LYS A 27 6.16 -0.76 -1.10
CA LYS A 27 6.75 -0.88 0.24
C LYS A 27 6.31 0.26 1.15
N LEU A 28 6.32 1.48 0.60
CA LEU A 28 5.85 2.68 1.29
C LEU A 28 4.40 2.51 1.75
N LEU A 29 3.54 2.01 0.87
CA LEU A 29 2.12 1.83 1.16
C LEU A 29 1.88 0.76 2.24
N LEU A 30 2.68 -0.31 2.23
CA LEU A 30 2.62 -1.36 3.24
C LEU A 30 3.05 -0.82 4.61
N SER A 31 4.14 -0.07 4.66
CA SER A 31 4.63 0.58 5.88
C SER A 31 3.62 1.58 6.44
N PHE A 32 3.00 2.40 5.57
CA PHE A 32 1.93 3.34 5.94
C PHE A 32 0.76 2.63 6.63
N ALA A 33 0.25 1.55 6.04
CA ALA A 33 -0.88 0.83 6.62
C ALA A 33 -0.53 0.17 7.98
N VAL A 34 0.68 -0.37 8.12
CA VAL A 34 1.18 -0.90 9.40
C VAL A 34 1.31 0.22 10.44
N SER A 35 1.79 1.40 10.04
CA SER A 35 1.90 2.58 10.92
C SER A 35 0.54 3.09 11.40
N GLN A 36 -0.55 2.85 10.66
CA GLN A 36 -1.92 3.16 11.09
C GLN A 36 -2.53 2.07 12.00
N GLY A 37 -1.77 1.02 12.33
CA GLY A 37 -2.25 -0.13 13.09
C GLY A 37 -3.15 -1.08 12.28
N ILE A 38 -3.15 -0.95 10.95
CA ILE A 38 -3.92 -1.82 10.05
C ILE A 38 -3.06 -3.03 9.71
N GLY A 39 -3.52 -4.23 10.10
CA GLY A 39 -2.88 -5.48 9.73
C GLY A 39 -3.01 -5.74 8.22
N VAL A 40 -1.91 -5.60 7.46
CA VAL A 40 -1.89 -5.85 6.02
C VAL A 40 -1.24 -7.19 5.70
N VAL A 41 -1.91 -7.99 4.86
CA VAL A 41 -1.39 -9.27 4.37
C VAL A 41 -1.01 -9.12 2.89
N PRO A 42 0.28 -8.87 2.58
CA PRO A 42 0.71 -8.75 1.19
C PRO A 42 0.62 -10.11 0.49
N LYS A 43 -0.23 -10.22 -0.53
CA LYS A 43 -0.31 -11.42 -1.36
C LYS A 43 0.90 -11.49 -2.29
N SER A 44 1.89 -12.30 -1.93
CA SER A 44 2.99 -12.68 -2.83
C SER A 44 3.20 -14.19 -2.79
N SER A 45 3.49 -14.78 -3.95
CA SER A 45 3.85 -16.19 -4.09
C SER A 45 5.36 -16.39 -4.32
N ASN A 46 6.12 -15.30 -4.49
CA ASN A 46 7.55 -15.34 -4.76
C ASN A 46 8.33 -15.04 -3.47
N PRO A 47 9.20 -15.94 -2.96
CA PRO A 47 9.87 -15.79 -1.67
C PRO A 47 10.73 -14.53 -1.56
N GLU A 48 11.42 -14.15 -2.64
CA GLU A 48 12.24 -12.92 -2.68
C GLU A 48 11.40 -11.67 -2.43
N TRP A 49 10.19 -11.63 -2.98
CA TRP A 49 9.26 -10.53 -2.79
C TRP A 49 8.61 -10.54 -1.40
N ILE A 50 8.47 -11.71 -0.78
CA ILE A 50 7.98 -11.81 0.60
C ILE A 50 9.02 -11.21 1.56
N CYS A 51 10.29 -11.59 1.43
CA CYS A 51 11.38 -10.99 2.21
C CYS A 51 11.46 -9.48 2.00
N SER A 52 11.40 -9.03 0.74
CA SER A 52 11.43 -7.60 0.43
C SER A 52 10.22 -6.86 1.02
N ASN A 53 9.02 -7.43 0.98
CA ASN A 53 7.84 -6.81 1.61
C ASN A 53 7.95 -6.78 3.15
N PHE A 54 8.62 -7.74 3.77
CA PHE A 54 8.82 -7.76 5.23
C PHE A 54 9.73 -6.63 5.71
N ASP A 55 10.75 -6.30 4.93
CA ASP A 55 11.68 -5.19 5.17
C ASP A 55 10.96 -3.82 5.28
N CYS A 56 9.73 -3.71 4.77
CA CYS A 56 8.91 -2.50 4.83
C CYS A 56 8.39 -2.19 6.24
N LEU A 57 8.34 -3.18 7.14
CA LEU A 57 7.88 -3.01 8.51
C LEU A 57 8.85 -2.22 9.37
N ASP A 58 10.13 -2.12 8.98
CA ASP A 58 11.17 -1.41 9.75
C ASP A 58 11.26 0.09 9.40
N VAL A 59 10.62 0.52 8.30
CA VAL A 59 10.68 1.92 7.85
C VAL A 59 9.86 2.81 8.79
N LYS A 60 10.54 3.78 9.43
CA LYS A 60 9.89 4.82 10.24
C LYS A 60 9.53 6.03 9.38
N LEU A 61 8.26 6.13 8.99
CA LEU A 61 7.71 7.36 8.40
C LEU A 61 7.54 8.43 9.47
N THR A 62 7.70 9.70 9.09
CA THR A 62 7.38 10.83 9.99
C THR A 62 5.88 11.11 9.96
N ASN A 63 5.36 11.75 11.02
CA ASN A 63 3.93 12.07 11.11
C ASN A 63 3.45 12.98 9.96
N GLU A 64 4.32 13.88 9.47
CA GLU A 64 4.02 14.75 8.34
C GLU A 64 3.82 13.95 7.04
N ASP A 65 4.70 12.97 6.78
CA ASP A 65 4.60 12.10 5.60
C ASP A 65 3.33 11.21 5.68
N LEU A 66 2.93 10.80 6.88
CA LEU A 66 1.68 10.06 7.13
C LEU A 66 0.44 10.93 6.85
N GLU A 67 0.46 12.21 7.23
CA GLU A 67 -0.63 13.15 6.93
C GLU A 67 -0.76 13.44 5.43
N GLU A 68 0.36 13.56 4.71
CA GLU A 68 0.35 13.69 3.24
C GLU A 68 -0.27 12.46 2.57
N LEU A 69 0.08 11.25 3.04
CA LEU A 69 -0.50 9.99 2.54
C LEU A 69 -1.99 9.84 2.89
N ASN A 70 -2.42 10.30 4.06
CA ASN A 70 -3.82 10.25 4.49
C ASN A 70 -4.72 11.21 3.71
N ASN A 71 -4.16 12.29 3.17
CA ASN A 71 -4.90 13.24 2.34
C ASN A 71 -5.22 12.71 0.93
N ILE A 72 -4.72 11.53 0.54
CA ILE A 72 -5.02 10.95 -0.77
C ILE A 72 -6.47 10.41 -0.75
N PRO A 73 -7.41 10.96 -1.55
CA PRO A 73 -8.81 10.54 -1.52
C PRO A 73 -8.99 9.23 -2.30
N ILE A 74 -8.75 8.09 -1.65
CA ILE A 74 -8.87 6.77 -2.28
C ILE A 74 -10.09 6.01 -1.73
N SER A 75 -11.30 6.40 -2.11
CA SER A 75 -12.52 5.64 -1.77
C SER A 75 -12.80 4.55 -2.80
N LYS A 76 -11.95 3.53 -2.89
CA LYS A 76 -12.17 2.37 -3.78
C LYS A 76 -12.18 1.08 -2.98
N ASN A 77 -13.34 0.43 -2.92
CA ASN A 77 -13.46 -0.93 -2.39
C ASN A 77 -13.24 -1.94 -3.51
N TYR A 78 -12.09 -2.63 -3.49
CA TYR A 78 -11.69 -3.55 -4.56
C TYR A 78 -12.33 -4.94 -4.46
N ILE A 79 -12.95 -5.24 -3.31
CA ILE A 79 -13.73 -6.46 -3.12
C ILE A 79 -15.16 -6.13 -3.50
N ARG A 80 -15.53 -6.36 -4.77
CA ARG A 80 -16.93 -6.36 -5.17
C ARG A 80 -17.47 -7.78 -5.04
N PRO A 81 -18.28 -8.09 -4.00
CA PRO A 81 -18.95 -9.37 -3.95
C PRO A 81 -19.90 -9.45 -5.14
N THR A 82 -19.86 -10.56 -5.87
CA THR A 82 -20.90 -10.86 -6.86
C THR A 82 -22.23 -10.88 -6.12
N PRO A 83 -23.26 -10.12 -6.56
CA PRO A 83 -24.57 -10.24 -5.95
C PRO A 83 -25.05 -11.68 -6.17
N CYS A 84 -25.18 -12.44 -5.08
CA CYS A 84 -25.88 -13.72 -5.14
C CYS A 84 -27.28 -13.43 -5.67
N GLY A 85 -27.63 -14.00 -6.82
CA GLY A 85 -28.93 -13.83 -7.43
C GLY A 85 -30.03 -14.17 -6.43
N ARG A 86 -31.02 -13.27 -6.33
CA ARG A 86 -32.35 -13.64 -5.87
C ARG A 86 -32.81 -14.81 -6.75
N TYR A 87 -33.17 -15.92 -6.11
CA TYR A 87 -33.98 -16.96 -6.74
C TYR A 87 -35.35 -16.40 -7.11
#